data_AF-A0A2S9FPV8-F1
#
_entry.id   AF-A0A2S9FPV8-F1
#
_cell.length_a   1.000
_cell.length_b   1.000
_cell.length_c   1.000
_cell.angle_alpha   90.00
_cell.angle_beta   90.00
_cell.angle_gamma   90.00
#
_symmetry.space_group_name_H-M   'P 1'
#
loop_
_entity.id
_entity.type
_entity.pdbx_description
1 polymer ?
#
loop_
_entity_poly.entity_id
_entity_poly.type
_entity_poly.pdbx_seq_one_letter_code
_entity_poly.pdbx_strand_id
1 'polypeptide(L)'
;LQTAERISREQGAEDAADAIHAARGATGVLSAEELPIAEYDELNVTDAVNAVKELEEPSDIRVIVAFEEANKNRQRVVSAAQTRLAAIAQEVVGINN
;
A
#
# COMPACT_ATOMS: atom_id res chain seq x y z
N LEU A 1 25.59 -37.08 8.56
CA LEU A 1 24.67 -35.99 8.94
C LEU A 1 24.96 -34.80 8.02
N GLN A 2 24.39 -34.82 6.83
CA GLN A 2 24.49 -33.75 5.83
C GLN A 2 23.08 -33.56 5.27
N THR A 3 22.77 -32.33 4.89
CA THR A 3 21.50 -31.85 4.31
C THR A 3 20.55 -31.21 5.32
N ALA A 4 20.95 -30.04 5.81
CA ALA A 4 20.03 -28.99 6.27
C ALA A 4 20.19 -27.72 5.41
N GLU A 5 20.60 -27.88 4.15
CA GLU A 5 20.86 -26.76 3.25
C GLU A 5 20.11 -26.98 1.94
N ARG A 6 19.39 -25.91 1.53
CA ARG A 6 18.68 -25.70 0.25
C ARG A 6 17.15 -25.74 0.32
N ILE A 7 16.58 -24.78 1.04
CA ILE A 7 15.37 -24.09 0.60
C ILE A 7 15.72 -22.59 0.61
N SER A 8 16.37 -22.15 -0.46
CA SER A 8 16.60 -20.74 -0.77
C SER A 8 16.96 -20.69 -2.24
N ARG A 9 15.97 -20.38 -3.10
CA ARG A 9 16.16 -19.56 -4.30
C ARG A 9 14.95 -19.28 -5.21
N GLU A 10 13.76 -19.84 -4.96
CA GLU A 10 12.66 -19.70 -5.96
C GLU A 10 11.43 -18.87 -5.56
N GLN A 11 11.43 -18.17 -4.42
CA GLN A 11 10.36 -17.23 -4.06
C GLN A 11 10.81 -15.77 -3.92
N GLY A 12 12.07 -15.46 -4.28
CA GLY A 12 12.63 -14.11 -4.12
C GLY A 12 12.61 -13.23 -5.37
N ALA A 13 11.80 -13.57 -6.39
CA ALA A 13 11.82 -12.88 -7.68
C ALA A 13 10.60 -11.98 -7.95
N GLU A 14 9.49 -12.15 -7.21
CA GLU A 14 8.33 -11.24 -7.31
C GLU A 14 8.43 -10.10 -6.28
N ASP A 15 8.88 -10.37 -5.04
CA ASP A 15 9.08 -9.35 -4.00
C ASP A 15 10.16 -8.29 -4.35
N ALA A 16 11.13 -8.65 -5.19
CA ALA A 16 12.21 -7.74 -5.58
C ALA A 16 11.78 -6.72 -6.65
N ALA A 17 10.73 -7.02 -7.43
CA ALA A 17 10.18 -6.10 -8.40
C ALA A 17 9.33 -5.01 -7.72
N ASP A 18 8.50 -5.39 -6.74
CA ASP A 18 7.70 -4.44 -5.95
C ASP A 18 8.54 -3.52 -5.07
N ALA A 19 9.64 -4.03 -4.50
CA ALA A 19 10.56 -3.22 -3.72
C ALA A 19 11.21 -2.11 -4.57
N ILE A 20 11.48 -2.36 -5.86
CA ILE A 20 12.03 -1.35 -6.77
C ILE A 20 10.94 -0.39 -7.26
N HIS A 21 9.69 -0.84 -7.39
CA HIS A 21 8.58 0.05 -7.74
C HIS A 21 8.26 1.03 -6.60
N ALA A 22 8.22 0.54 -5.36
CA ALA A 22 8.01 1.33 -4.16
C ALA A 22 9.16 2.32 -3.88
N ALA A 23 10.41 1.92 -4.16
CA ALA A 23 11.57 2.79 -3.97
C ALA A 23 11.64 3.95 -4.98
N ARG A 24 11.07 3.81 -6.18
CA ARG A 24 11.05 4.89 -7.20
C ARG A 24 10.00 5.96 -6.93
N GLY A 25 8.90 5.64 -6.25
CA GLY A 25 7.91 6.63 -5.79
C GLY A 25 8.30 7.34 -4.48
N ALA A 26 9.19 6.76 -3.69
CA ALA A 26 9.50 7.26 -2.34
C ALA A 26 10.46 8.48 -2.30
N THR A 27 11.13 8.84 -3.40
CA THR A 27 12.16 9.90 -3.39
C THR A 27 11.72 11.24 -3.99
N GLY A 28 10.51 11.33 -4.51
CA GLY A 28 9.90 12.58 -4.97
C GLY A 28 8.42 12.52 -4.64
N VAL A 29 7.88 13.58 -4.03
CA VAL A 29 6.46 13.70 -3.67
C VAL A 29 5.61 13.22 -4.85
N LEU A 30 5.02 12.03 -4.74
CA LEU A 30 4.15 11.49 -5.79
C LEU A 30 3.06 12.52 -6.08
N SER A 31 2.83 12.78 -7.36
CA SER A 31 1.74 13.67 -7.77
C SER A 31 0.41 12.93 -7.65
N ALA A 32 -0.71 13.65 -7.52
CA ALA A 32 -2.02 13.02 -7.39
C ALA A 32 -2.39 12.12 -8.59
N GLU A 33 -1.82 12.40 -9.76
CA GLU A 33 -1.97 11.63 -11.01
C GLU A 33 -1.21 10.29 -10.99
N GLU A 34 -0.25 10.12 -10.07
CA GLU A 34 0.55 8.90 -9.90
C GLU A 34 -0.03 7.98 -8.82
N LEU A 35 -1.18 8.35 -8.25
CA LEU A 35 -1.85 7.58 -7.23
C LEU A 35 -2.65 6.42 -7.83
N PRO A 36 -2.83 5.33 -7.06
CA PRO A 36 -3.63 4.17 -7.49
C PRO A 36 -5.13 4.50 -7.64
N ILE A 37 -5.57 5.68 -7.21
CA ILE A 37 -6.95 6.16 -7.35
C ILE A 37 -6.94 7.26 -8.43
N ALA A 38 -7.74 7.06 -9.49
CA ALA A 38 -7.89 8.05 -10.55
C ALA A 38 -8.53 9.35 -10.03
N GLU A 39 -8.11 10.50 -10.59
CA GLU A 39 -8.68 11.83 -10.32
C GLU A 39 -8.73 12.17 -8.81
N TYR A 40 -7.74 11.65 -8.06
CA TYR A 40 -7.74 11.70 -6.59
C TYR A 40 -7.69 13.13 -6.00
N ASP A 41 -7.13 14.08 -6.75
CA ASP A 41 -7.08 15.48 -6.37
C ASP A 41 -8.44 16.17 -6.45
N GLU A 42 -9.31 15.72 -7.37
CA GLU A 42 -10.68 16.19 -7.54
C GLU A 42 -11.62 15.61 -6.46
N LEU A 43 -11.27 14.46 -5.88
CA LEU A 43 -12.08 13.82 -4.86
C LEU A 43 -12.16 14.65 -3.58
N ASN A 44 -13.40 14.81 -3.09
CA ASN A 44 -13.62 15.32 -1.74
C ASN A 44 -13.22 14.27 -0.69
N VAL A 45 -13.21 14.67 0.59
CA VAL A 45 -12.78 13.78 1.69
C VAL A 45 -13.62 12.50 1.78
N THR A 46 -14.92 12.57 1.54
CA THR A 46 -15.82 11.41 1.62
C THR A 46 -15.54 10.43 0.49
N ASP A 47 -15.39 10.93 -0.73
CA ASP A 47 -15.12 10.11 -1.90
C ASP A 47 -13.73 9.48 -1.83
N ALA A 48 -12.73 10.24 -1.39
CA ALA A 48 -11.39 9.71 -1.15
C ALA A 48 -11.39 8.61 -0.08
N VAL A 49 -12.15 8.76 1.02
CA VAL A 49 -12.33 7.70 2.03
C VAL A 49 -12.98 6.46 1.44
N ASN A 50 -13.96 6.61 0.56
CA ASN A 50 -14.62 5.47 -0.07
C ASN A 50 -13.67 4.75 -1.03
N ALA A 51 -12.98 5.48 -1.91
CA ALA A 51 -12.01 4.92 -2.85
C ALA A 51 -10.87 4.17 -2.12
N VAL A 52 -10.37 4.73 -1.01
CA VAL A 52 -9.35 4.08 -0.18
C VAL A 52 -9.82 2.74 0.41
N LYS A 53 -11.11 2.59 0.74
CA LYS A 53 -11.65 1.32 1.27
C LYS A 53 -11.74 0.24 0.20
N GLU A 54 -11.82 0.63 -1.07
CA GLU A 54 -11.89 -0.29 -2.21
C GLU A 54 -10.50 -0.81 -2.61
N LEU A 55 -9.42 -0.21 -2.11
CA LEU A 55 -8.06 -0.73 -2.33
C LEU A 55 -7.89 -2.10 -1.68
N GLU A 56 -7.30 -3.02 -2.43
CA GLU A 56 -7.03 -4.41 -1.99
C GLU A 56 -5.54 -4.61 -1.71
N GLU A 57 -4.68 -3.86 -2.40
CA GLU A 57 -3.24 -3.98 -2.27
C GLU A 57 -2.67 -3.17 -1.09
N PRO A 58 -1.96 -3.81 -0.13
CA PRO A 58 -1.33 -3.11 0.99
C PRO A 58 -0.31 -2.03 0.56
N SER A 59 0.37 -2.24 -0.56
CA SER A 59 1.33 -1.29 -1.15
C SER A 59 0.63 0.01 -1.58
N ASP A 60 -0.49 -0.10 -2.30
CA ASP A 60 -1.30 1.04 -2.76
C ASP A 60 -1.83 1.88 -1.60
N ILE A 61 -2.29 1.22 -0.54
CA ILE A 61 -2.79 1.91 0.65
C ILE A 61 -1.67 2.70 1.35
N ARG A 62 -0.46 2.15 1.41
CA ARG A 62 0.71 2.84 1.99
C ARG A 62 1.11 4.06 1.16
N VAL A 63 0.99 3.99 -0.17
CA VAL A 63 1.22 5.13 -1.06
C VAL A 63 0.23 6.27 -0.76
N ILE A 64 -1.06 5.96 -0.58
CA ILE A 64 -2.05 6.98 -0.21
C ILE A 64 -1.75 7.64 1.14
N VAL A 65 -1.35 6.87 2.16
CA VAL A 65 -0.97 7.42 3.47
C VAL A 65 0.19 8.41 3.31
N ALA A 66 1.25 8.00 2.63
CA ALA A 66 2.43 8.84 2.42
C ALA A 66 2.09 10.13 1.64
N PHE A 67 1.26 10.01 0.59
CA PHE A 67 0.80 11.16 -0.19
C PHE A 67 -0.02 12.13 0.67
N GLU A 68 -0.97 11.63 1.44
CA GLU A 68 -1.81 12.48 2.30
C GLU A 68 -0.96 13.18 3.37
N GLU A 69 -0.07 12.47 4.06
CA GLU A 69 0.80 13.06 5.07
C GLU A 69 1.74 14.15 4.50
N ALA A 70 2.18 13.99 3.25
CA ALA A 70 3.08 14.93 2.57
C ALA A 70 2.37 16.15 1.95
N ASN A 71 1.09 16.05 1.59
CA ASN A 71 0.39 17.07 0.80
C ASN A 71 -0.71 17.79 1.60
N LYS A 72 -1.92 17.22 1.58
CA LYS A 72 -3.14 17.85 2.12
C LYS A 72 -3.37 17.55 3.61
N ASN A 73 -2.73 16.50 4.11
CA ASN A 73 -2.84 15.98 5.47
C ASN A 73 -4.31 15.78 5.90
N ARG A 74 -5.13 15.20 5.02
CA ARG A 74 -6.55 14.93 5.32
C ARG A 74 -6.62 13.79 6.32
N GLN A 75 -6.61 14.13 7.61
CA GLN A 75 -6.61 13.18 8.73
C GLN A 75 -7.67 12.07 8.61
N ARG A 76 -8.89 12.41 8.15
CA ARG A 76 -9.95 11.40 7.93
C ARG A 76 -9.61 10.35 6.87
N VAL A 77 -8.89 10.75 5.81
CA VAL A 77 -8.45 9.82 4.76
C VAL A 77 -7.30 8.96 5.26
N VAL A 78 -6.33 9.55 5.96
CA VAL A 78 -5.21 8.82 6.58
C VAL A 78 -5.71 7.74 7.54
N SER A 79 -6.64 8.08 8.45
CA SER A 79 -7.23 7.10 9.37
C SER A 79 -7.99 5.99 8.65
N ALA A 80 -8.71 6.32 7.57
CA ALA A 80 -9.42 5.32 6.76
C ALA A 80 -8.44 4.35 6.07
N ALA A 81 -7.35 4.88 5.50
CA ALA A 81 -6.30 4.08 4.86
C ALA A 81 -5.63 3.13 5.85
N GLN A 82 -5.23 3.64 7.03
CA GLN A 82 -4.63 2.84 8.09
C GLN A 82 -5.59 1.73 8.58
N THR A 83 -6.89 2.04 8.69
CA THR A 83 -7.92 1.05 9.07
C THR A 83 -8.05 -0.05 8.01
N ARG A 84 -8.06 0.29 6.72
CA ARG A 84 -8.13 -0.68 5.63
C ARG A 84 -6.89 -1.58 5.60
N LEU A 85 -5.70 -0.99 5.76
CA LEU A 85 -4.45 -1.74 5.83
C LEU A 85 -4.44 -2.76 6.97
N ALA A 86 -4.92 -2.36 8.15
CA ALA A 86 -5.05 -3.26 9.29
C ALA A 86 -6.07 -4.38 9.04
N ALA A 87 -7.18 -4.09 8.35
CA ALA A 87 -8.18 -5.10 7.99
C ALA A 87 -7.59 -6.15 7.03
N ILE A 88 -6.82 -5.74 6.02
CA ILE A 88 -6.15 -6.68 5.10
C ILE A 88 -5.12 -7.52 5.85
N ALA A 89 -4.34 -6.91 6.75
CA ALA A 89 -3.40 -7.66 7.58
C ALA A 89 -4.10 -8.70 8.47
N GLN A 90 -5.25 -8.34 9.04
CA GLN A 90 -6.08 -9.28 9.82
C GLN A 90 -6.68 -10.37 8.95
N GLU A 91 -7.09 -10.06 7.73
CA GLU A 91 -7.57 -11.05 6.76
C GLU A 91 -6.45 -12.05 6.51
N VAL A 92 -5.30 -11.62 5.96
CA VAL A 92 -4.16 -12.49 5.62
C VAL A 92 -3.69 -13.37 6.80
N VAL A 93 -3.61 -12.81 8.01
CA VAL A 93 -3.22 -13.58 9.21
C VAL A 93 -4.36 -14.51 9.69
N GLY A 94 -5.61 -14.11 9.52
CA GLY A 94 -6.81 -14.84 9.94
C GLY A 94 -7.21 -15.99 9.02
N ILE A 95 -6.88 -15.95 7.72
CA ILE A 95 -7.13 -17.06 6.77
C ILE A 95 -6.15 -18.24 6.95
N ASN A 96 -5.13 -18.09 7.80
CA ASN A 96 -4.11 -19.11 8.05
C ASN A 96 -4.32 -19.91 9.35
N ASN A 97 -5.54 -19.95 9.90
CA ASN A 97 -5.88 -20.75 11.09
C ASN A 97 -7.07 -21.68 10.86
#